data_AF-A0A6I1L0A4-F1
#
_entry.id   AF-A0A6I1L0A4-F1
#
_cell.length_a   1.000
_cell.length_b   1.000
_cell.length_c   1.000
_cell.angle_alpha   90.00
_cell.angle_beta   90.00
_cell.angle_gamma   90.00
#
_symmetry.space_group_name_H-M   'P 1'
#
loop_
_entity.id
_entity.type
_entity.pdbx_description
1 polymer ?
#
loop_
_entity_poly.entity_id
_entity_poly.type
_entity_poly.pdbx_seq_one_letter_code
_entity_poly.pdbx_strand_id
1 'polypeptide(L)'
;MQWLRNEVQHHATTGEQLLGLFTALKSWFGSDDFRGCAFINTSGETGDAQSPVRLLAKAHKQKLYEFALELCNAHGTPEPEQQAAHLLILMDGAITVALVMGDVTAADKARDMARTLLKL
;
A
#
# COMPACT_ATOMS: atom_id res chain seq x y z
N MET A 1 8.34 -4.14 6.69
CA MET A 1 7.10 -4.90 6.48
C MET A 1 6.42 -5.34 7.77
N GLN A 2 7.14 -5.64 8.86
CA GLN A 2 6.51 -6.12 10.10
C GLN A 2 5.48 -5.16 10.69
N TRP A 3 5.80 -3.86 10.75
CA TRP A 3 4.87 -2.84 11.26
C TRP A 3 3.52 -2.86 10.52
N LEU A 4 3.54 -2.73 9.18
CA LEU A 4 2.31 -2.75 8.38
C LEU A 4 1.49 -4.02 8.59
N ARG A 5 2.15 -5.18 8.67
CA ARG A 5 1.46 -6.45 8.94
C ARG A 5 0.75 -6.43 10.29
N ASN A 6 1.41 -5.93 11.34
CA ASN A 6 0.81 -5.82 12.67
C ASN A 6 -0.40 -4.86 12.70
N GLU A 7 -0.27 -3.69 12.09
CA GLU A 7 -1.37 -2.71 11.98
C GLU A 7 -2.58 -3.28 11.21
N VAL A 8 -2.33 -4.13 10.22
CA VAL A 8 -3.42 -4.74 9.46
C VAL A 8 -4.04 -5.93 10.20
N GLN A 9 -3.22 -6.83 10.74
CA GLN A 9 -3.67 -8.11 11.27
C GLN A 9 -4.41 -8.02 12.61
N HIS A 10 -4.36 -6.86 13.30
CA HIS A 10 -5.15 -6.66 14.51
C HIS A 10 -6.65 -6.48 14.25
N HIS A 11 -7.06 -6.29 13.00
CA HIS A 11 -8.47 -6.15 12.63
C HIS A 11 -9.20 -7.50 12.71
N ALA A 12 -10.46 -7.47 13.17
CA ALA A 12 -11.23 -8.66 13.50
C ALA A 12 -11.70 -9.45 12.27
N THR A 13 -11.99 -8.76 11.17
CA THR A 13 -12.47 -9.40 9.93
C THR A 13 -11.49 -9.22 8.78
N THR A 14 -11.47 -10.15 7.83
CA THR A 14 -10.59 -10.09 6.65
C THR A 14 -10.90 -8.91 5.73
N GLY A 15 -12.17 -8.47 5.68
CA GLY A 15 -12.56 -7.25 4.96
C GLY A 15 -12.00 -5.98 5.61
N GLU A 16 -12.04 -5.90 6.94
CA GLU A 16 -11.40 -4.81 7.67
C GLU A 16 -9.88 -4.84 7.55
N GLN A 17 -9.26 -6.02 7.46
CA GLN A 17 -7.82 -6.14 7.20
C GLN A 17 -7.44 -5.55 5.83
N LEU A 18 -8.21 -5.86 4.78
CA LEU A 18 -8.01 -5.27 3.44
C LEU A 18 -8.08 -3.74 3.46
N LEU A 19 -9.09 -3.18 4.13
CA LEU A 19 -9.23 -1.73 4.29
C LEU A 19 -8.21 -1.14 5.29
N GLY A 20 -7.72 -1.96 6.22
CA GLY A 20 -6.73 -1.65 7.24
C GLY A 20 -5.38 -1.25 6.65
N LEU A 21 -5.05 -1.72 5.44
CA LEU A 21 -3.89 -1.24 4.68
C LEU A 21 -3.87 0.29 4.59
N PHE A 22 -5.03 0.89 4.30
CA PHE A 22 -5.15 2.33 4.13
C PHE A 22 -5.28 3.07 5.46
N THR A 23 -5.88 2.45 6.48
CA THR A 23 -5.88 3.00 7.85
C THR A 23 -4.45 3.11 8.39
N ALA A 24 -3.62 2.09 8.18
CA ALA A 24 -2.21 2.10 8.54
C ALA A 24 -1.45 3.21 7.78
N LEU A 25 -1.69 3.34 6.47
CA LEU A 25 -1.11 4.43 5.68
C LEU A 25 -1.52 5.81 6.22
N LYS A 26 -2.78 6.03 6.56
CA LYS A 26 -3.25 7.30 7.13
C LYS A 26 -2.52 7.65 8.42
N SER A 27 -2.35 6.68 9.31
CA SER A 27 -1.58 6.85 10.55
C SER A 27 -0.14 7.25 10.24
N TRP A 28 0.50 6.56 9.29
CA TRP A 28 1.85 6.88 8.86
C TRP A 28 1.97 8.26 8.19
N PHE A 29 0.99 8.69 7.40
CA PHE A 29 1.01 10.01 6.74
C PHE A 29 0.95 11.16 7.75
N GLY A 30 0.31 10.93 8.90
CA GLY A 30 0.19 11.91 9.98
C GLY A 30 1.38 11.95 10.94
N SER A 31 2.42 11.12 10.75
CA SER A 31 3.60 11.16 11.61
C SER A 31 4.58 12.26 11.20
N ASP A 32 5.32 12.81 12.18
CA ASP A 32 6.29 13.90 11.95
C ASP A 32 7.42 13.50 10.97
N ASP A 33 7.70 12.20 10.90
CA ASP A 33 8.73 11.59 10.06
C ASP A 33 8.25 11.17 8.67
N PHE A 34 6.99 11.48 8.31
CA PHE A 34 6.49 11.15 6.98
C PHE A 34 7.24 11.93 5.89
N ARG A 35 7.94 11.19 5.02
CA ARG A 35 8.68 11.71 3.86
C ARG A 35 8.35 10.91 2.58
N GLY A 36 7.19 10.25 2.57
CA GLY A 36 6.77 9.31 1.54
C GLY A 36 7.55 7.99 1.56
N CYS A 37 7.37 7.17 0.52
CA CYS A 37 8.05 5.89 0.41
C CYS A 37 9.46 6.09 -0.12
N ALA A 38 10.47 5.80 0.71
CA ALA A 38 11.89 5.88 0.32
C ALA A 38 12.17 5.15 -1.01
N PHE A 39 11.57 3.97 -1.22
CA PHE A 39 11.75 3.20 -2.44
C PHE A 39 11.17 3.88 -3.70
N ILE A 40 10.07 4.65 -3.58
CA ILE A 40 9.54 5.44 -4.70
C ILE A 40 10.49 6.60 -4.99
N ASN A 41 10.85 7.38 -3.97
CA ASN A 41 11.68 8.57 -4.11
C ASN A 41 13.04 8.23 -4.74
N THR A 42 13.74 7.23 -4.20
CA THR A 42 15.06 6.81 -4.74
C THR A 42 14.95 6.19 -6.13
N SER A 43 13.83 5.52 -6.45
CA SER A 43 13.62 5.02 -7.82
C SER A 43 13.44 6.15 -8.84
N GLY A 44 12.84 7.28 -8.45
CA GLY A 44 12.70 8.46 -9.29
C GLY A 44 14.04 9.12 -9.64
N GLU A 45 15.01 9.03 -8.75
CA GLU A 45 16.37 9.57 -8.94
C GLU A 45 17.31 8.60 -9.67
N THR A 46 16.92 7.32 -9.82
CA THR A 46 17.76 6.28 -10.38
C THR A 46 17.25 5.80 -11.74
N GLY A 47 17.84 6.32 -12.82
CA GLY A 47 17.42 6.04 -14.19
C GLY A 47 17.55 4.57 -14.62
N ASP A 48 18.65 3.90 -14.27
CA ASP A 48 18.88 2.49 -14.64
C ASP A 48 18.01 1.55 -13.79
N ALA A 49 17.03 0.92 -14.45
CA ALA A 49 16.12 -0.05 -13.85
C ALA A 49 16.80 -1.31 -13.30
N GLN A 50 18.03 -1.62 -13.75
CA GLN A 50 18.80 -2.77 -13.27
C GLN A 50 19.82 -2.40 -12.18
N SER A 51 19.90 -1.13 -11.80
CA SER A 51 20.73 -0.72 -10.67
C SER A 51 20.32 -1.45 -9.37
N PRO A 52 21.26 -1.72 -8.45
CA PRO A 52 20.94 -2.39 -7.18
C PRO A 52 19.83 -1.68 -6.39
N VAL A 53 19.77 -0.35 -6.48
CA VAL A 53 18.74 0.48 -5.85
C VAL A 53 17.36 0.19 -6.42
N ARG A 54 17.21 0.17 -7.75
CA ARG A 54 15.93 -0.12 -8.42
C ARG A 54 15.48 -1.56 -8.18
N LEU A 55 16.42 -2.51 -8.11
CA LEU A 55 16.12 -3.90 -7.77
C LEU A 55 15.63 -4.06 -6.33
N LEU A 56 16.23 -3.35 -5.37
CA LEU A 56 15.76 -3.33 -3.98
C LEU A 56 14.36 -2.71 -3.86
N ALA A 57 14.10 -1.61 -4.58
CA ALA A 57 12.78 -1.01 -4.63
C ALA A 57 11.73 -1.96 -5.22
N LYS A 58 12.05 -2.65 -6.32
CA LYS A 58 11.18 -3.68 -6.91
C LYS A 58 10.89 -4.80 -5.92
N ALA A 59 11.91 -5.32 -5.23
CA ALA A 59 11.74 -6.37 -4.22
C ALA A 59 10.86 -5.91 -3.04
N HIS A 60 10.95 -4.63 -2.65
CA HIS A 60 10.07 -4.08 -1.62
C HIS A 60 8.61 -4.00 -2.09
N LYS A 61 8.35 -3.50 -3.30
CA LYS A 61 7.00 -3.44 -3.89
C LYS A 61 6.41 -4.84 -4.09
N GLN A 62 7.23 -5.80 -4.47
CA GLN A 62 6.84 -7.21 -4.57
C GLN A 62 6.35 -7.76 -3.22
N LYS A 63 7.03 -7.46 -2.11
CA LYS A 63 6.58 -7.87 -0.76
C LYS A 63 5.27 -7.21 -0.33
N LEU A 64 5.01 -5.98 -0.77
CA LEU A 64 3.73 -5.30 -0.52
C LEU A 64 2.60 -5.96 -1.32
N TYR A 65 2.84 -6.26 -2.60
CA TYR A 65 1.90 -7.01 -3.44
C TYR A 65 1.58 -8.38 -2.85
N GLU A 66 2.61 -9.15 -2.45
CA GLU A 66 2.44 -10.47 -1.84
C GLU A 66 1.59 -10.40 -0.57
N PHE A 67 1.81 -9.38 0.26
CA PHE A 67 0.99 -9.19 1.45
C PHE A 67 -0.47 -8.84 1.11
N ALA A 68 -0.70 -7.95 0.13
CA ALA A 68 -2.05 -7.66 -0.33
C ALA A 68 -2.74 -8.91 -0.91
N LEU A 69 -1.99 -9.74 -1.64
CA LEU A 69 -2.46 -11.02 -2.18
C LEU A 69 -2.82 -12.02 -1.08
N GLU A 70 -2.00 -12.13 -0.03
CA GLU A 70 -2.32 -12.94 1.15
C GLU A 70 -3.66 -12.52 1.76
N LEU A 71 -3.91 -11.22 1.91
CA LEU A 71 -5.18 -10.68 2.44
C LEU A 71 -6.35 -10.95 1.50
N CYS A 72 -6.17 -10.75 0.19
CA CYS A 72 -7.20 -11.02 -0.81
C CYS A 72 -7.59 -12.51 -0.81
N ASN A 73 -6.62 -13.42 -0.70
CA ASN A 73 -6.86 -14.85 -0.60
C ASN A 73 -7.58 -15.22 0.70
N ALA A 74 -7.14 -14.67 1.84
CA ALA A 74 -7.77 -14.92 3.14
C ALA A 74 -9.22 -14.42 3.18
N HIS A 75 -9.53 -13.33 2.48
CA HIS A 75 -10.89 -12.81 2.36
C HIS A 75 -11.76 -13.61 1.38
N GLY A 76 -11.17 -14.31 0.41
CA GLY A 76 -11.89 -15.00 -0.66
C GLY A 76 -12.34 -14.09 -1.80
N THR A 77 -11.62 -13.00 -2.04
CA THR A 77 -11.93 -12.05 -3.12
C THR A 77 -11.78 -12.69 -4.51
N PRO A 78 -12.66 -12.37 -5.48
CA PRO A 78 -12.51 -12.85 -6.84
C PRO A 78 -11.25 -12.25 -7.48
N GLU A 79 -10.55 -13.05 -8.28
CA GLU A 79 -9.31 -12.66 -8.99
C GLU A 79 -8.28 -12.01 -8.04
N PRO A 80 -7.84 -12.72 -6.97
CA PRO A 80 -7.08 -12.13 -5.87
C PRO A 80 -5.76 -11.50 -6.31
N GLU A 81 -5.10 -12.03 -7.34
CA GLU A 81 -3.90 -11.44 -7.96
C GLU A 81 -4.18 -10.07 -8.57
N GLN A 82 -5.29 -9.95 -9.29
CA GLN A 82 -5.68 -8.67 -9.90
C GLN A 82 -6.04 -7.64 -8.82
N GLN A 83 -6.79 -8.06 -7.80
CA GLN A 83 -7.16 -7.18 -6.69
C GLN A 83 -5.92 -6.73 -5.89
N ALA A 84 -4.98 -7.63 -5.63
CA ALA A 84 -3.72 -7.27 -5.00
C ALA A 84 -2.91 -6.24 -5.80
N ALA A 85 -2.90 -6.37 -7.14
CA ALA A 85 -2.27 -5.39 -8.02
C ALA A 85 -2.97 -4.03 -7.95
N HIS A 86 -4.31 -3.99 -7.94
CA HIS A 86 -5.06 -2.75 -7.74
C HIS A 86 -4.74 -2.10 -6.39
N LEU A 87 -4.73 -2.89 -5.31
CA LEU A 87 -4.41 -2.39 -3.97
C LEU A 87 -3.00 -1.80 -3.90
N LEU A 88 -2.00 -2.44 -4.52
CA LEU A 88 -0.64 -1.88 -4.59
C LEU A 88 -0.63 -0.51 -5.28
N ILE A 89 -1.34 -0.36 -6.40
CA ILE A 89 -1.45 0.91 -7.12
C ILE A 89 -2.12 1.98 -6.24
N LEU A 90 -3.21 1.62 -5.56
CA LEU A 90 -3.92 2.54 -4.67
C LEU A 90 -3.05 2.98 -3.49
N MET A 91 -2.29 2.06 -2.89
CA MET A 91 -1.35 2.37 -1.82
C MET A 91 -0.26 3.34 -2.31
N ASP A 92 0.39 3.04 -3.43
CA ASP A 92 1.46 3.87 -3.97
C ASP A 92 0.96 5.25 -4.45
N GLY A 93 -0.24 5.30 -5.01
CA GLY A 93 -0.94 6.53 -5.37
C GLY A 93 -1.25 7.39 -4.15
N ALA A 94 -1.80 6.79 -3.09
CA ALA A 94 -2.09 7.48 -1.83
C ALA A 94 -0.83 8.07 -1.21
N ILE A 95 0.26 7.28 -1.16
CA ILE A 95 1.56 7.72 -0.65
C ILE A 95 2.09 8.92 -1.44
N THR A 96 2.02 8.84 -2.77
CA THR A 96 2.52 9.90 -3.65
C THR A 96 1.71 11.17 -3.51
N VAL A 97 0.37 11.08 -3.50
CA VAL A 97 -0.51 12.24 -3.31
C VAL A 97 -0.30 12.87 -1.94
N ALA A 98 -0.20 12.06 -0.87
CA ALA A 98 0.05 12.57 0.46
C ALA A 98 1.39 13.32 0.55
N LEU A 99 2.46 12.79 -0.05
CA LEU A 99 3.77 13.44 -0.06
C LEU A 99 3.77 14.73 -0.90
N VAL A 100 3.32 14.65 -2.15
CA VAL A 100 3.50 15.73 -3.12
C VAL A 100 2.50 16.86 -2.93
N MET A 101 1.25 16.52 -2.61
CA MET A 101 0.17 17.49 -2.43
C MET A 101 -0.05 17.89 -0.97
N GLY A 102 0.62 17.23 -0.02
CA GLY A 102 0.38 17.41 1.41
C GLY A 102 -0.98 16.90 1.87
N ASP A 103 -1.65 16.05 1.08
CA ASP A 103 -3.01 15.59 1.35
C ASP A 103 -3.02 14.22 2.05
N VAL A 104 -2.99 14.24 3.39
CA VAL A 104 -3.08 13.03 4.21
C VAL A 104 -4.41 12.27 4.03
N THR A 105 -5.46 12.93 3.54
CA THR A 105 -6.76 12.29 3.27
C THR A 105 -6.73 11.38 2.03
N ALA A 106 -5.64 11.38 1.27
CA ALA A 106 -5.43 10.46 0.15
C ALA A 106 -5.57 8.99 0.57
N ALA A 107 -5.20 8.64 1.80
CA ALA A 107 -5.42 7.31 2.34
C ALA A 107 -6.91 6.96 2.47
N ASP A 108 -7.75 7.90 2.92
CA ASP A 108 -9.20 7.66 3.01
C ASP A 108 -9.82 7.47 1.63
N LYS A 109 -9.43 8.30 0.65
CA LYS A 109 -9.91 8.20 -0.74
C LYS A 109 -9.53 6.86 -1.36
N ALA A 110 -8.28 6.42 -1.17
CA ALA A 110 -7.83 5.12 -1.63
C ALA A 110 -8.56 3.95 -0.94
N ARG A 111 -8.87 4.09 0.36
CA ARG A 111 -9.71 3.13 1.08
C ARG A 111 -11.11 3.03 0.50
N ASP A 112 -11.74 4.15 0.16
CA ASP A 112 -13.09 4.17 -0.39
C ASP A 112 -13.14 3.58 -1.82
N MET A 113 -12.08 3.81 -2.62
CA MET A 113 -11.89 3.12 -3.90
C MET A 113 -11.72 1.61 -3.71
N ALA A 114 -10.88 1.18 -2.75
CA ALA A 114 -10.68 -0.23 -2.46
C ALA A 114 -11.98 -0.91 -2.00
N ARG A 115 -12.76 -0.26 -1.14
CA ARG A 115 -14.09 -0.75 -0.74
C ARG A 115 -14.99 -0.99 -1.94
N THR A 116 -15.01 -0.05 -2.89
CA THR A 116 -15.80 -0.16 -4.13
C THR A 116 -15.32 -1.33 -5.01
N LEU A 117 -14.01 -1.46 -5.21
CA LEU A 117 -13.41 -2.53 -6.03
C LEU A 117 -13.65 -3.93 -5.44
N LEU A 118 -13.54 -4.04 -4.11
CA LEU A 118 -13.65 -5.30 -3.38
C LEU A 118 -15.11 -5.65 -3.01
N LYS A 119 -16.05 -4.73 -3.25
CA LYS A 119 -17.48 -4.85 -2.89
C LYS A 119 -17.69 -5.05 -1.38
N LEU A 120 -16.98 -4.26 -0.57
CA LEU A 120 -17.04 -4.25 0.90
C LEU A 120 -17.87 -3.08 1.47
#